data_AF-A0A6I3JF37-F1
#
_entry.id   AF-A0A6I3JF37-F1
#
_cell.length_a   1.000
_cell.length_b   1.000
_cell.length_c   1.000
_cell.angle_alpha   90.00
_cell.angle_beta   90.00
_cell.angle_gamma   90.00
#
_symmetry.space_group_name_H-M   'P 1'
#
loop_
_entity.id
_entity.type
_entity.pdbx_description
1 polymer ?
#
loop_
_entity_poly.entity_id
_entity_poly.type
_entity_poly.pdbx_seq_one_letter_code
_entity_poly.pdbx_strand_id
1 'polypeptide(L)'
;MDQQTTQPARRRVVRLPAGLPGPRVPWGRAVGTHLLIAVAVVLAGAGVWTAAPTGAWGAAVALEATALLLGGWALVLLGSTLTRSGRLLVEESPGRLGLPGSRPLGGLLLGLLVLSLLLPVTLLGARILGEPVGSSTFALVLAVLLLPLGLPVLVRVLAGRIHLPALVLDEAGVTWRGWSSETRLPWADLARVDLVADPGRRLVLRASAEEVSVPVGFLASDAALLAALVEACRTDRGRRAALGTDAALHGLGAGG
;
A
#
# COMPACT_ATOMS: atom_id res chain seq x y z
N MET A 1 -18.60 -2.31 -38.34
CA MET A 1 -17.70 -3.05 -37.42
C MET A 1 -16.78 -2.00 -36.85
N ASP A 2 -17.28 -1.29 -35.83
CA ASP A 2 -16.69 -0.04 -35.38
C ASP A 2 -15.44 -0.36 -34.56
N GLN A 3 -14.30 0.07 -35.10
CA GLN A 3 -13.06 0.13 -34.34
C GLN A 3 -13.27 1.19 -33.26
N GLN A 4 -13.72 0.78 -32.08
CA GLN A 4 -13.50 1.54 -30.86
C GLN A 4 -11.98 1.67 -30.71
N THR A 5 -11.45 2.78 -31.19
CA THR A 5 -10.11 3.24 -30.89
C THR A 5 -10.04 3.35 -29.38
N THR A 6 -9.42 2.34 -28.77
CA THR A 6 -9.15 2.30 -27.33
C THR A 6 -8.24 3.48 -27.02
N GLN A 7 -8.83 4.62 -26.68
CA GLN A 7 -8.09 5.82 -26.34
C GLN A 7 -7.25 5.47 -25.10
N PRO A 8 -5.92 5.63 -25.14
CA PRO A 8 -5.06 5.20 -24.05
C PRO A 8 -5.39 5.98 -22.78
N ALA A 9 -5.48 5.28 -21.65
CA ALA A 9 -5.74 5.89 -20.35
C ALA A 9 -4.74 7.01 -20.07
N ARG A 10 -5.25 8.20 -19.75
CA ARG A 10 -4.41 9.39 -19.54
C ARG A 10 -4.09 9.51 -18.06
N ARG A 11 -2.81 9.46 -17.71
CA ARG A 11 -2.36 9.64 -16.32
C ARG A 11 -2.16 11.12 -16.03
N ARG A 12 -2.82 11.63 -14.99
CA ARG A 12 -2.77 13.03 -14.58
C ARG A 12 -2.46 13.16 -13.10
N VAL A 13 -1.65 14.15 -12.76
CA VAL A 13 -1.40 14.56 -11.37
C VAL A 13 -2.13 15.87 -11.15
N VAL A 14 -3.16 15.85 -10.30
CA VAL A 14 -3.84 17.05 -9.85
C VAL A 14 -3.20 17.50 -8.54
N ARG A 15 -2.68 18.73 -8.52
CA ARG A 15 -2.23 19.38 -7.29
C ARG A 15 -3.27 20.42 -6.93
N LEU A 16 -3.72 20.43 -5.68
CA LEU A 16 -4.61 21.45 -5.19
C LEU A 16 -3.81 22.54 -4.46
N PRO A 17 -4.28 23.81 -4.50
CA PRO A 17 -3.68 24.87 -3.70
C PRO A 17 -3.71 24.46 -2.21
N ALA A 18 -2.62 24.75 -1.51
CA ALA A 18 -2.44 24.36 -0.12
C ALA A 18 -3.62 24.89 0.74
N GLY A 19 -4.36 24.01 1.41
CA GLY A 19 -5.47 24.48 2.25
C GLY A 19 -6.41 23.45 2.85
N LEU A 20 -6.56 22.25 2.27
CA LEU A 20 -7.51 21.29 2.83
C LEU A 20 -7.05 20.75 4.19
N PRO A 21 -7.82 20.94 5.28
CA PRO A 21 -7.45 20.46 6.60
C PRO A 21 -7.55 18.94 6.64
N GLY A 22 -6.42 18.26 6.45
CA GLY A 22 -6.32 16.83 6.70
C GLY A 22 -6.47 16.53 8.20
N PRO A 23 -6.97 15.34 8.58
CA PRO A 23 -7.06 14.95 9.98
C PRO A 23 -5.67 15.02 10.61
N ARG A 24 -5.57 15.82 11.68
CA ARG A 24 -4.36 16.00 12.47
C ARG A 24 -4.01 14.68 13.12
N VAL A 25 -2.97 14.02 12.62
CA VAL A 25 -2.37 12.89 13.33
C VAL A 25 -1.69 13.47 14.58
N PRO A 26 -1.90 12.91 15.78
CA PRO A 26 -1.15 13.34 16.95
C PRO A 26 0.34 13.13 16.68
N TRP A 27 1.08 14.24 16.52
CA TRP A 27 2.49 14.24 16.14
C TRP A 27 3.33 13.33 17.05
N GLY A 28 2.98 13.25 18.34
CA GLY A 28 3.64 12.37 19.31
C GLY A 28 3.57 10.88 18.95
N ARG A 29 2.50 10.38 18.31
CA ARG A 29 2.43 8.97 17.90
C ARG A 29 3.26 8.68 16.66
N ALA A 30 3.25 9.57 15.67
CA ALA A 30 4.07 9.39 14.47
C ALA A 30 5.56 9.40 14.82
N VAL A 31 5.98 10.34 15.68
CA VAL A 31 7.34 10.39 16.23
C VAL A 31 7.64 9.15 17.07
N GLY A 32 6.72 8.72 17.93
CA GLY A 32 6.87 7.52 18.75
C GLY A 32 7.06 6.23 17.94
N THR A 33 6.27 6.02 16.88
CA THR A 33 6.42 4.85 15.99
C THR A 33 7.77 4.90 15.26
N HIS A 34 8.19 6.07 14.76
CA HIS A 34 9.46 6.19 14.06
C HIS A 34 10.65 5.98 15.00
N LEU A 35 10.56 6.49 16.24
CA LEU A 35 11.55 6.28 17.28
C LEU A 35 11.64 4.80 17.69
N LEU A 36 10.50 4.13 17.88
CA LEU A 36 10.46 2.72 18.26
C LEU A 36 11.04 1.82 17.15
N ILE A 37 10.76 2.13 15.89
CA ILE A 37 11.36 1.43 14.75
C ILE A 37 12.86 1.72 14.66
N ALA A 38 13.29 2.96 14.86
CA ALA A 38 14.72 3.32 14.88
C ALA A 38 15.47 2.56 16.00
N VAL A 39 14.88 2.47 17.20
CA VAL A 39 15.42 1.67 18.30
C VAL A 39 15.47 0.19 17.93
N ALA A 40 14.42 -0.36 17.33
CA ALA A 40 14.40 -1.75 16.88
C ALA A 40 15.49 -2.04 15.83
N VAL A 41 15.72 -1.13 14.88
CA VAL A 41 16.80 -1.21 13.88
C VAL A 41 18.17 -1.18 14.55
N VAL A 42 18.40 -0.28 15.51
CA VAL A 42 19.66 -0.18 16.25
C VAL A 42 19.91 -1.45 17.08
N LEU A 43 18.90 -1.97 17.76
CA LEU A 43 19.00 -3.21 18.52
C LEU A 43 19.24 -4.43 17.62
N ALA A 44 18.60 -4.50 16.45
CA ALA A 44 18.86 -5.54 15.46
C ALA A 44 20.28 -5.46 14.90
N GLY A 45 20.78 -4.26 14.59
CA GLY A 45 22.16 -4.02 14.17
C GLY A 45 23.18 -4.37 15.25
N ALA A 46 22.89 -4.09 16.52
CA ALA A 46 23.70 -4.54 17.65
C ALA A 46 23.67 -6.08 17.80
N GLY A 47 22.54 -6.70 17.49
CA GLY A 47 22.40 -8.15 17.33
C GLY A 47 23.34 -8.73 16.26
N VAL A 48 23.51 -8.06 15.12
CA VAL A 48 24.48 -8.45 14.07
C VAL A 48 25.89 -8.47 14.63
N TRP A 49 26.26 -7.42 15.36
CA TRP A 49 27.60 -7.25 15.92
C TRP A 49 27.93 -8.31 16.98
N THR A 50 26.93 -8.68 17.79
CA THR A 50 27.07 -9.68 18.85
C THR A 50 26.94 -11.12 18.36
N ALA A 51 26.24 -11.35 17.24
CA ALA A 51 26.11 -12.66 16.61
C ALA A 51 27.27 -12.99 15.64
N ALA A 52 28.04 -12.01 15.19
CA ALA A 52 29.25 -12.22 14.37
C ALA A 52 30.22 -13.29 14.92
N PRO A 53 30.53 -13.36 16.24
CA PRO A 53 31.35 -14.43 16.80
C PRO A 53 30.66 -15.80 16.90
N THR A 54 29.33 -15.88 16.73
CA THR A 54 28.54 -17.12 16.88
C THR A 54 28.45 -17.96 15.59
N GLY A 55 29.04 -17.49 14.49
CA GLY A 55 29.09 -18.17 13.20
C GLY A 55 28.35 -17.43 12.08
N ALA A 56 28.66 -17.79 10.82
CA ALA A 56 28.20 -17.10 9.62
C ALA A 56 26.65 -16.96 9.53
N TRP A 57 25.91 -17.95 10.03
CA TRP A 57 24.45 -17.96 9.99
C TRP A 57 23.80 -16.98 10.99
N GLY A 58 24.43 -16.76 12.15
CA GLY A 58 23.94 -15.78 13.12
C GLY A 58 24.02 -14.35 12.57
N ALA A 59 25.13 -14.02 11.92
CA ALA A 59 25.31 -12.76 11.22
C ALA A 59 24.31 -12.59 10.06
N ALA A 60 24.03 -13.65 9.29
CA ALA A 60 23.07 -13.61 8.19
C ALA A 60 21.63 -13.36 8.67
N VAL A 61 21.18 -14.04 9.73
CA VAL A 61 19.85 -13.82 10.35
C VAL A 61 19.71 -12.38 10.82
N ALA A 62 20.72 -11.86 11.53
CA ALA A 62 20.67 -10.52 12.07
C ALA A 62 20.69 -9.45 10.95
N LEU A 63 21.45 -9.68 9.86
CA LEU A 63 21.48 -8.79 8.71
C LEU A 63 20.12 -8.76 7.99
N GLU A 64 19.51 -9.92 7.76
CA GLU A 64 18.18 -10.02 7.15
C GLU A 64 17.14 -9.33 8.03
N ALA A 65 17.13 -9.57 9.34
CA ALA A 65 16.23 -8.91 10.28
C ALA A 65 16.39 -7.38 10.23
N THR A 66 17.64 -6.89 10.20
CA THR A 66 17.94 -5.45 10.10
C THR A 66 17.40 -4.88 8.78
N ALA A 67 17.63 -5.57 7.66
CA ALA A 67 17.17 -5.15 6.34
C ALA A 67 15.63 -5.16 6.23
N LEU A 68 14.96 -6.16 6.81
CA LEU A 68 13.49 -6.22 6.90
C LEU A 68 12.94 -5.07 7.75
N LEU A 69 13.57 -4.75 8.89
CA LEU A 69 13.17 -3.63 9.74
C LEU A 69 13.35 -2.29 9.02
N LEU A 70 14.48 -2.09 8.34
CA LEU A 70 14.74 -0.88 7.54
C LEU A 70 13.74 -0.73 6.39
N GLY A 71 13.45 -1.81 5.66
CA GLY A 71 12.47 -1.76 4.59
C GLY A 71 11.03 -1.55 5.11
N GLY A 72 10.68 -2.17 6.24
CA GLY A 72 9.41 -1.92 6.93
C GLY A 72 9.27 -0.47 7.39
N TRP A 73 10.36 0.12 7.90
CA TRP A 73 10.42 1.55 8.21
C TRP A 73 10.21 2.42 6.97
N ALA A 74 10.89 2.09 5.87
CA ALA A 74 10.74 2.80 4.60
C ALA A 74 9.30 2.71 4.06
N LEU A 75 8.59 1.59 4.24
CA LEU A 75 7.16 1.48 3.90
C LEU A 75 6.31 2.44 4.70
N VAL A 76 6.50 2.49 6.02
CA VAL A 76 5.74 3.39 6.91
C VAL A 76 6.02 4.84 6.54
N LEU A 77 7.28 5.19 6.31
CA LEU A 77 7.69 6.53 5.91
C LEU A 77 7.08 6.91 4.56
N LEU A 78 7.21 6.04 3.55
CA LEU A 78 6.68 6.30 2.21
C LEU A 78 5.15 6.38 2.19
N GLY A 79 4.44 5.49 2.89
CA GLY A 79 2.98 5.57 3.03
C GLY A 79 2.54 6.86 3.75
N SER A 80 3.26 7.28 4.79
CA SER A 80 2.93 8.51 5.52
C SER A 80 3.16 9.77 4.69
N THR A 81 4.20 9.79 3.85
CA THR A 81 4.53 10.93 2.97
C THR A 81 3.58 11.02 1.78
N LEU A 82 3.23 9.89 1.15
CA LEU A 82 2.29 9.86 0.03
C LEU A 82 0.90 10.36 0.44
N THR A 83 0.43 9.95 1.62
CA THR A 83 -0.87 10.38 2.17
C THR A 83 -0.92 11.84 2.65
N ARG A 84 0.19 12.59 2.53
CA ARG A 84 0.29 14.03 2.85
C ARG A 84 0.89 14.83 1.70
N SER A 85 0.91 14.25 0.50
CA SER A 85 1.59 14.85 -0.64
C SER A 85 0.85 16.07 -1.21
N GLY A 86 -0.44 16.24 -0.90
CA GLY A 86 -1.30 17.24 -1.55
C GLY A 86 -1.48 16.95 -3.05
N ARG A 87 -1.23 15.72 -3.48
CA ARG A 87 -1.30 15.28 -4.88
C ARG A 87 -2.37 14.21 -5.01
N LEU A 88 -3.23 14.36 -6.00
CA LEU A 88 -4.17 13.33 -6.42
C LEU A 88 -3.66 12.79 -7.76
N LEU A 89 -3.26 11.52 -7.78
CA LEU A 89 -2.89 10.83 -9.00
C LEU A 89 -4.13 10.12 -9.56
N VAL A 90 -4.45 10.42 -10.81
CA VAL A 90 -5.62 9.91 -11.49
C VAL A 90 -5.23 9.27 -12.82
N GLU A 91 -5.85 8.15 -13.15
CA GLU A 91 -5.85 7.52 -14.46
C GLU A 91 -7.24 7.71 -15.06
N GLU A 92 -7.34 8.62 -16.01
CA GLU A 92 -8.59 8.96 -16.69
C GLU A 92 -8.85 7.97 -17.82
N SER A 93 -10.09 7.49 -17.90
CA SER A 93 -10.63 6.72 -19.02
C SER A 93 -12.07 7.18 -19.26
N PRO A 94 -12.62 7.07 -20.48
CA PRO A 94 -13.99 7.52 -20.74
C PRO A 94 -14.99 6.90 -19.75
N GLY A 95 -15.73 7.73 -19.01
CA GLY A 95 -16.72 7.31 -18.00
C GLY A 95 -16.12 6.72 -16.71
N ARG A 96 -14.80 6.80 -16.52
CA ARG A 96 -14.10 6.13 -15.42
C ARG A 96 -12.88 6.88 -14.94
N LEU A 97 -12.73 6.92 -13.62
CA LEU A 97 -11.62 7.59 -12.96
C LEU A 97 -10.91 6.59 -12.03
N GLY A 98 -9.71 6.16 -12.44
CA GLY A 98 -8.86 5.27 -11.67
C GLY A 98 -7.92 6.03 -10.74
N LEU A 99 -7.78 5.56 -9.52
CA LEU A 99 -6.86 6.08 -8.50
C LEU A 99 -5.90 4.93 -8.18
N PRO A 100 -4.75 4.88 -8.87
CA PRO A 100 -3.89 3.71 -8.84
C PRO A 100 -3.09 3.61 -7.54
N GLY A 101 -2.68 2.38 -7.25
CA GLY A 101 -1.76 2.07 -6.18
C GLY A 101 -0.38 2.66 -6.41
N SER A 102 0.35 2.86 -5.31
CA SER A 102 1.72 3.34 -5.33
C SER A 102 2.67 2.25 -5.81
N ARG A 103 3.20 2.41 -7.03
CA ARG A 103 4.27 1.57 -7.59
C ARG A 103 5.49 1.43 -6.67
N PRO A 104 6.04 2.51 -6.07
CA PRO A 104 7.21 2.35 -5.20
C PRO A 104 6.88 1.59 -3.91
N LEU A 105 5.68 1.73 -3.35
CA LEU A 105 5.25 0.89 -2.22
C LEU A 105 5.08 -0.58 -2.63
N GLY A 106 4.48 -0.84 -3.78
CA GLY A 106 4.37 -2.19 -4.32
C GLY A 106 5.73 -2.85 -4.58
N GLY A 107 6.67 -2.10 -5.16
CA GLY A 107 8.04 -2.54 -5.38
C GLY A 107 8.78 -2.81 -4.06
N LEU A 108 8.60 -1.95 -3.05
CA LEU A 108 9.19 -2.14 -1.73
C LEU A 108 8.59 -3.36 -1.00
N LEU A 109 7.28 -3.57 -1.07
CA LEU A 109 6.62 -4.77 -0.54
C LEU A 109 7.15 -6.04 -1.21
N LEU A 110 7.28 -6.04 -2.54
CA LEU A 110 7.85 -7.16 -3.27
C LEU A 110 9.32 -7.40 -2.90
N GLY A 111 10.11 -6.32 -2.77
CA GLY A 111 11.49 -6.38 -2.33
C GLY A 111 11.63 -6.99 -0.93
N LEU A 112 10.78 -6.57 0.01
CA LEU A 112 10.74 -7.14 1.36
C LEU A 112 10.30 -8.61 1.35
N LEU A 113 9.33 -8.99 0.52
CA LEU A 113 8.91 -10.38 0.36
C LEU A 113 10.06 -11.24 -0.16
N VAL A 114 10.73 -10.80 -1.24
CA VAL A 114 11.89 -11.51 -1.80
C VAL A 114 13.01 -11.60 -0.77
N LEU A 115 13.31 -10.51 -0.08
CA LEU A 115 14.33 -10.47 0.97
C LEU A 115 14.01 -11.48 2.08
N SER A 116 12.76 -11.52 2.56
CA SER A 116 12.32 -12.45 3.61
C SER A 116 12.37 -13.93 3.22
N LEU A 117 12.44 -14.23 1.91
CA LEU A 117 12.55 -15.58 1.37
C LEU A 117 13.99 -15.97 1.07
N LEU A 118 14.92 -15.01 1.02
CA LEU A 118 16.31 -15.26 0.67
C LEU A 118 17.00 -16.14 1.73
N LEU A 119 16.85 -15.81 3.01
CA LEU A 119 17.48 -16.62 4.07
C LEU A 119 16.85 -18.03 4.17
N PRO A 120 15.52 -18.20 4.19
CA PRO A 120 14.92 -19.55 4.19
C PRO A 120 15.39 -20.42 3.02
N VAL A 121 15.45 -19.86 1.81
CA VAL A 121 15.88 -20.59 0.61
C VAL A 121 17.36 -20.94 0.68
N THR A 122 18.22 -20.02 1.14
CA THR A 122 19.66 -20.28 1.27
C THR A 122 19.98 -21.31 2.36
N LEU A 123 19.27 -21.27 3.50
CA LEU A 123 19.36 -22.29 4.55
C LEU A 123 18.95 -23.68 4.05
N LEU A 124 17.82 -23.75 3.34
CA LEU A 124 17.34 -25.01 2.78
C LEU A 124 18.31 -25.56 1.73
N GLY A 125 18.83 -24.70 0.85
CA GLY A 125 19.83 -25.05 -0.15
C GLY A 125 21.12 -25.58 0.48
N ALA A 126 21.66 -24.89 1.48
CA ALA A 126 22.83 -25.34 2.23
C ALA A 126 22.59 -26.71 2.88
N ARG A 127 21.40 -26.93 3.46
CA ARG A 127 21.06 -28.21 4.08
C ARG A 127 20.96 -29.36 3.07
N ILE A 128 20.39 -29.11 1.89
CA ILE A 128 20.30 -30.09 0.79
C ILE A 128 21.69 -30.44 0.26
N LEU A 129 22.59 -29.47 0.17
CA LEU A 129 23.97 -29.65 -0.30
C LEU A 129 24.90 -30.28 0.75
N GLY A 130 24.41 -30.52 1.97
CA GLY A 130 25.20 -31.12 3.04
C GLY A 130 26.18 -30.16 3.72
N GLU A 131 26.05 -28.86 3.47
CA GLU A 131 26.88 -27.84 4.13
C GLU A 131 26.57 -27.78 5.64
N PRO A 132 27.57 -27.46 6.48
CA PRO A 132 27.37 -27.29 7.91
C PRO A 132 26.53 -26.03 8.17
N VAL A 133 25.21 -26.21 8.19
CA VAL A 133 24.28 -25.26 8.79
C VAL A 133 24.48 -25.40 10.30
N GLY A 134 25.17 -24.44 10.91
CA GLY A 134 25.44 -24.44 12.35
C GLY A 134 24.17 -24.73 13.16
N SER A 135 24.30 -25.13 14.43
CA SER A 135 23.22 -25.64 15.30
C SER A 135 22.07 -24.66 15.62
N SER A 136 21.86 -23.62 14.82
CA SER A 136 20.77 -22.66 14.95
C SER A 136 19.44 -23.31 14.54
N THR A 137 18.85 -24.08 15.46
CA THR A 137 17.47 -24.58 15.37
C THR A 137 16.48 -23.46 15.07
N PHE A 138 16.75 -22.24 15.57
CA PHE A 138 15.95 -21.06 15.32
C PHE A 138 15.86 -20.68 13.83
N ALA A 139 17.00 -20.66 13.13
CA ALA A 139 17.05 -20.31 11.70
C ALA A 139 16.26 -21.32 10.85
N LEU A 140 16.35 -22.61 11.19
CA LEU A 140 15.58 -23.67 10.53
C LEU A 140 14.07 -23.54 10.79
N VAL A 141 13.66 -23.27 12.02
CA VAL A 141 12.24 -23.04 12.36
C VAL A 141 11.70 -21.83 11.60
N LEU A 142 12.45 -20.74 11.58
CA LEU A 142 12.07 -19.54 10.83
C LEU A 142 11.92 -19.84 9.33
N ALA A 143 12.85 -20.59 8.74
CA ALA A 143 12.78 -20.98 7.34
C ALA A 143 11.53 -21.81 7.01
N VAL A 144 11.23 -22.81 7.85
CA VAL A 144 10.04 -23.68 7.71
C VAL A 144 8.74 -22.90 7.86
N LEU A 145 8.73 -21.82 8.66
CA LEU A 145 7.56 -20.95 8.81
C LEU A 145 7.41 -19.95 7.65
N LEU A 146 8.50 -19.31 7.22
CA LEU A 146 8.47 -18.24 6.22
C LEU A 146 8.23 -18.77 4.80
N LEU A 147 8.81 -19.91 4.42
CA LEU A 147 8.64 -20.49 3.09
C LEU A 147 7.17 -20.74 2.70
N PRO A 148 6.36 -21.48 3.48
CA PRO A 148 4.96 -21.76 3.12
C PRO A 148 4.08 -20.50 3.15
N LEU A 149 4.48 -19.45 3.87
CA LEU A 149 3.75 -18.18 3.91
C LEU A 149 4.11 -17.28 2.73
N GLY A 150 5.40 -17.08 2.45
CA GLY A 150 5.85 -16.12 1.45
C GLY A 150 5.88 -16.67 0.03
N LEU A 151 6.21 -17.95 -0.16
CA LEU A 151 6.35 -18.54 -1.50
C LEU A 151 5.03 -18.51 -2.30
N PRO A 152 3.85 -18.88 -1.74
CA PRO A 152 2.59 -18.79 -2.48
C PRO A 152 2.25 -17.36 -2.88
N VAL A 153 2.55 -16.38 -2.01
CA VAL A 153 2.35 -14.96 -2.32
C VAL A 153 3.25 -14.54 -3.48
N LEU A 154 4.55 -14.87 -3.43
CA LEU A 154 5.49 -14.55 -4.50
C LEU A 154 5.07 -15.18 -5.84
N VAL A 155 4.67 -16.45 -5.84
CA VAL A 155 4.16 -17.14 -7.03
C VAL A 155 2.94 -16.42 -7.59
N ARG A 156 2.00 -15.98 -6.75
CA ARG A 156 0.83 -15.23 -7.21
C ARG A 156 1.18 -13.84 -7.77
N VAL A 157 2.19 -13.16 -7.21
CA VAL A 157 2.71 -11.91 -7.78
C VAL A 157 3.32 -12.16 -9.16
N LEU A 158 4.22 -13.15 -9.28
CA LEU A 158 4.90 -13.48 -10.53
C LEU A 158 3.93 -13.98 -11.61
N ALA A 159 2.87 -14.69 -11.22
CA ALA A 159 1.79 -15.11 -12.10
C ALA A 159 0.83 -13.96 -12.50
N GLY A 160 1.08 -12.72 -12.04
CA GLY A 160 0.24 -11.56 -12.33
C GLY A 160 -1.15 -11.61 -11.69
N ARG A 161 -1.37 -12.48 -10.70
CA ARG A 161 -2.66 -12.65 -10.00
C ARG A 161 -2.85 -11.71 -8.82
N ILE A 162 -1.78 -11.04 -8.39
CA ILE A 162 -1.83 -10.00 -7.37
C ILE A 162 -1.68 -8.65 -8.08
N HIS A 163 -2.70 -7.83 -7.94
CA HIS A 163 -2.72 -6.50 -8.54
C HIS A 163 -2.38 -5.44 -7.51
N LEU A 164 -1.80 -4.33 -7.97
CA LEU A 164 -1.67 -3.17 -7.11
C LEU A 164 -3.06 -2.67 -6.74
N PRO A 165 -3.27 -2.29 -5.46
CA PRO A 165 -4.55 -1.80 -5.02
C PRO A 165 -4.95 -0.57 -5.83
N ALA A 166 -6.21 -0.46 -6.24
CA ALA A 166 -6.70 0.69 -6.98
C ALA A 166 -8.14 1.00 -6.55
N LEU A 167 -8.43 2.30 -6.39
CA LEU A 167 -9.80 2.76 -6.24
C LEU A 167 -10.30 3.26 -7.58
N VAL A 168 -11.50 2.88 -7.97
CA VAL A 168 -12.06 3.17 -9.27
C VAL A 168 -13.41 3.81 -9.05
N LEU A 169 -13.63 4.97 -9.66
CA LEU A 169 -14.90 5.67 -9.66
C LEU A 169 -15.47 5.59 -11.07
N ASP A 170 -16.70 5.13 -11.22
CA ASP A 170 -17.44 5.14 -12.48
C ASP A 170 -18.87 5.64 -12.24
N GLU A 171 -19.70 5.66 -13.28
CA GLU A 171 -21.09 6.12 -13.16
C GLU A 171 -21.94 5.22 -12.25
N ALA A 172 -21.61 3.93 -12.14
CA ALA A 172 -22.37 2.95 -11.37
C ALA A 172 -22.01 3.00 -9.87
N GLY A 173 -20.74 3.26 -9.54
CA GLY A 173 -20.30 3.26 -8.14
C GLY A 173 -18.81 3.46 -7.93
N VAL A 174 -18.40 3.05 -6.74
CA VAL A 174 -17.01 2.97 -6.30
C VAL A 174 -16.59 1.51 -6.30
N THR A 175 -15.55 1.19 -7.06
CA THR A 175 -14.95 -0.14 -7.07
C THR A 175 -13.59 -0.08 -6.39
N TRP A 176 -13.46 -0.78 -5.27
CA TRP A 176 -12.18 -1.05 -4.64
C TRP A 176 -11.60 -2.34 -5.19
N ARG A 177 -10.42 -2.26 -5.82
CA ARG A 177 -9.61 -3.41 -6.20
C ARG A 177 -8.50 -3.54 -5.19
N GLY A 178 -8.63 -4.49 -4.28
CA GLY A 178 -7.56 -4.91 -3.38
C GLY A 178 -6.55 -5.82 -4.07
N TRP A 179 -5.62 -6.36 -3.30
CA TRP A 179 -4.56 -7.24 -3.79
C TRP A 179 -5.08 -8.54 -4.43
N SER A 180 -6.19 -9.06 -3.92
CA SER A 180 -6.79 -10.33 -4.36
C SER A 180 -8.32 -10.31 -4.43
N SER A 181 -8.95 -9.17 -4.16
CA SER A 181 -10.40 -9.03 -4.08
C SER A 181 -10.85 -7.77 -4.79
N GLU A 182 -12.04 -7.80 -5.37
CA GLU A 182 -12.73 -6.63 -5.91
C GLU A 182 -14.05 -6.47 -5.17
N THR A 183 -14.30 -5.27 -4.66
CA THR A 183 -15.54 -4.91 -3.97
C THR A 183 -16.15 -3.72 -4.70
N ARG A 184 -17.40 -3.85 -5.14
CA ARG A 184 -18.13 -2.79 -5.83
C ARG A 184 -19.21 -2.25 -4.92
N LEU A 185 -19.27 -0.93 -4.82
CA LEU A 185 -20.22 -0.22 -3.99
C LEU A 185 -21.00 0.78 -4.85
N PRO A 186 -22.29 0.51 -5.13
CA PRO A 186 -23.12 1.41 -5.90
C PRO A 186 -23.23 2.77 -5.22
N TRP A 187 -23.30 3.86 -6.01
CA TRP A 187 -23.50 5.20 -5.43
C TRP A 187 -24.80 5.34 -4.65
N ALA A 188 -25.82 4.56 -5.02
CA ALA A 188 -27.11 4.55 -4.34
C ALA A 188 -27.02 4.02 -2.91
N ASP A 189 -26.09 3.08 -2.67
CA ASP A 189 -25.92 2.44 -1.37
C ASP A 189 -24.92 3.18 -0.49
N LEU A 190 -24.04 4.00 -1.08
CA LEU A 190 -23.01 4.76 -0.36
C LEU A 190 -23.65 5.90 0.46
N ALA A 191 -23.84 5.64 1.76
CA ALA A 191 -24.42 6.58 2.70
C ALA A 191 -23.42 7.65 3.17
N ARG A 192 -22.18 7.24 3.47
CA ARG A 192 -21.17 8.12 4.08
C ARG A 192 -19.74 7.75 3.69
N VAL A 193 -18.90 8.78 3.61
CA VAL A 193 -17.46 8.66 3.36
C VAL A 193 -16.71 9.26 4.55
N ASP A 194 -15.97 8.43 5.27
CA ASP A 194 -15.21 8.87 6.44
C ASP A 194 -13.71 8.63 6.21
N LEU A 195 -12.89 9.63 6.52
CA LEU A 195 -11.44 9.46 6.57
C LEU A 195 -11.01 9.20 8.01
N VAL A 196 -10.69 7.96 8.31
CA VAL A 196 -10.25 7.54 9.65
C VAL A 196 -8.74 7.62 9.73
N ALA A 197 -8.23 8.40 10.69
CA ALA A 197 -6.79 8.66 10.81
C ALA A 197 -5.98 7.49 11.38
N ASP A 198 -6.59 6.60 12.17
CA ASP A 198 -5.88 5.57 12.95
C ASP A 198 -6.72 4.28 13.07
N PRO A 199 -6.16 3.06 12.88
CA PRO A 199 -4.81 2.75 12.41
C PRO A 199 -4.67 2.74 10.88
N GLY A 200 -3.60 3.39 10.40
CA GLY A 200 -3.09 3.24 9.03
C GLY A 200 -3.69 4.15 7.96
N ARG A 201 -4.46 5.18 8.35
CA ARG A 201 -5.26 6.05 7.46
C ARG A 201 -6.11 5.25 6.47
N ARG A 202 -7.42 5.21 6.72
CA ARG A 202 -8.35 4.43 5.91
C ARG A 202 -9.47 5.33 5.43
N LEU A 203 -9.82 5.20 4.16
CA LEU A 203 -11.06 5.74 3.63
C LEU A 203 -12.13 4.67 3.87
N VAL A 204 -13.07 4.99 4.75
CA VAL A 204 -14.17 4.11 5.12
C VAL A 204 -15.40 4.53 4.31
N LEU A 205 -15.85 3.64 3.44
CA LEU A 205 -17.05 3.81 2.64
C LEU A 205 -18.17 3.03 3.33
N ARG A 206 -19.14 3.72 3.89
CA ARG A 206 -20.27 3.11 4.60
C ARG A 206 -21.46 3.01 3.68
N ALA A 207 -21.89 1.78 3.42
CA ALA A 207 -23.14 1.50 2.75
C ALA A 207 -24.21 1.01 3.73
N SER A 208 -25.44 0.93 3.25
CA SER A 208 -26.62 0.51 4.02
C SER A 208 -26.48 -0.85 4.71
N ALA A 209 -25.71 -1.78 4.12
CA ALA A 209 -25.52 -3.13 4.64
C ALA A 209 -24.04 -3.51 4.93
N GLU A 210 -23.06 -2.73 4.45
CA GLU A 210 -21.64 -3.11 4.50
C GLU A 210 -20.72 -1.90 4.69
N GLU A 211 -19.54 -2.14 5.26
CA GLU A 211 -18.46 -1.15 5.38
C GLU A 211 -17.25 -1.60 4.56
N VAL A 212 -16.82 -0.76 3.61
CA VAL A 212 -15.61 -1.00 2.80
C VAL A 212 -14.48 -0.11 3.30
N SER A 213 -13.45 -0.73 3.86
CA SER A 213 -12.25 -0.04 4.33
C SER A 213 -11.16 -0.04 3.26
N VAL A 214 -10.89 1.13 2.68
CA VAL A 214 -9.83 1.35 1.68
C VAL A 214 -8.57 1.86 2.37
N PRO A 215 -7.46 1.08 2.42
CA PRO A 215 -6.21 1.53 3.02
C PRO A 215 -5.51 2.53 2.11
N VAL A 216 -5.69 3.83 2.39
CA VAL A 216 -5.19 4.91 1.52
C VAL A 216 -3.67 5.01 1.49
N GLY A 217 -2.98 4.44 2.49
CA GLY A 217 -1.53 4.35 2.52
C GLY A 217 -0.92 3.62 1.33
N PHE A 218 -1.66 2.76 0.64
CA PHE A 218 -1.20 2.06 -0.57
C PHE A 218 -1.57 2.75 -1.87
N LEU A 219 -2.37 3.81 -1.82
CA LEU A 219 -2.71 4.61 -2.98
C LEU A 219 -1.63 5.64 -3.25
N ALA A 220 -1.45 6.01 -4.51
CA ALA A 220 -0.49 7.04 -4.92
C ALA A 220 -1.00 8.48 -4.71
N SER A 221 -2.10 8.63 -3.97
CA SER A 221 -2.87 9.85 -3.82
C SER A 221 -2.98 10.27 -2.36
N ASP A 222 -3.11 11.57 -2.15
CA ASP A 222 -3.39 12.15 -0.84
C ASP A 222 -4.76 11.70 -0.31
N ALA A 223 -4.79 11.36 0.98
CA ALA A 223 -5.94 10.77 1.63
C ALA A 223 -7.14 11.72 1.73
N ALA A 224 -6.88 13.01 2.01
CA ALA A 224 -7.92 14.01 2.16
C ALA A 224 -8.52 14.38 0.81
N LEU A 225 -7.66 14.51 -0.21
CA LEU A 225 -8.12 14.78 -1.58
C LEU A 225 -8.95 13.64 -2.14
N LEU A 226 -8.53 12.40 -1.87
CA LEU A 226 -9.28 11.21 -2.23
C LEU A 226 -10.66 11.20 -1.58
N ALA A 227 -10.73 11.43 -0.27
CA ALA A 227 -11.99 11.47 0.46
C ALA A 227 -12.93 12.57 -0.08
N ALA A 228 -12.39 13.77 -0.31
CA ALA A 228 -13.14 14.90 -0.86
C ALA A 228 -13.67 14.62 -2.28
N LEU A 229 -12.89 13.94 -3.13
CA LEU A 229 -13.34 13.53 -4.46
C LEU A 229 -14.49 12.53 -4.39
N VAL A 230 -14.34 11.47 -3.59
CA VAL A 230 -15.40 10.45 -3.45
C VAL A 230 -16.67 11.06 -2.88
N GLU A 231 -16.54 11.93 -1.88
CA GLU A 231 -17.66 12.65 -1.28
C GLU A 231 -18.35 13.58 -2.28
N ALA A 232 -17.59 14.33 -3.09
CA ALA A 232 -18.15 15.19 -4.12
C ALA A 232 -18.93 14.40 -5.19
N CYS A 233 -18.39 13.27 -5.64
CA CYS A 233 -19.09 12.38 -6.58
C CYS A 233 -20.35 11.76 -5.95
N ARG A 234 -20.31 11.43 -4.67
CA ARG A 234 -21.49 10.94 -3.94
C ARG A 234 -22.62 11.97 -3.96
N THR A 235 -22.31 13.24 -3.68
CA THR A 235 -23.31 14.32 -3.56
C THR A 235 -23.80 14.86 -4.90
N ASP A 236 -22.98 14.82 -5.96
CA ASP A 236 -23.27 15.48 -7.24
C ASP A 236 -23.33 14.48 -8.41
N ARG A 237 -24.52 14.27 -8.98
CA ARG A 237 -24.71 13.44 -10.19
C ARG A 237 -24.02 14.02 -11.42
N GLY A 238 -23.95 15.34 -11.57
CA GLY A 238 -23.26 15.99 -12.67
C GLY A 238 -21.76 15.67 -12.66
N ARG A 239 -21.14 15.67 -11.48
CA ARG A 239 -19.74 15.21 -11.32
C ARG A 239 -19.54 13.74 -11.62
N ARG A 240 -20.53 12.87 -11.33
CA ARG A 240 -20.49 11.45 -11.71
C ARG A 240 -20.54 11.27 -13.22
N ALA A 241 -21.45 11.95 -13.90
CA ALA A 241 -21.56 11.93 -15.35
C ALA A 241 -20.31 12.53 -16.03
N ALA A 242 -19.57 13.40 -15.33
CA ALA A 242 -18.32 13.97 -15.81
C ALA A 242 -17.07 13.11 -15.51
N LEU A 243 -17.20 11.92 -14.90
CA LEU A 243 -16.05 11.07 -14.59
C LEU A 243 -15.26 10.69 -15.85
N GLY A 244 -13.93 10.82 -15.77
CA GLY A 244 -13.07 10.65 -16.95
C GLY A 244 -12.95 11.89 -17.83
N THR A 245 -13.53 13.02 -17.43
CA THR A 245 -13.34 14.34 -18.07
C THR A 245 -12.70 15.34 -17.12
N ASP A 246 -12.19 16.45 -17.66
CA ASP A 246 -11.65 17.57 -16.87
C ASP A 246 -12.68 18.15 -15.88
N ALA A 247 -13.97 18.09 -16.22
CA ALA A 247 -15.05 18.66 -15.43
C ALA A 247 -15.26 17.97 -14.07
N ALA A 248 -14.97 16.67 -13.95
CA ALA A 248 -15.08 15.96 -12.66
C ALA A 248 -14.00 16.39 -11.65
N LEU A 249 -12.88 16.91 -12.13
CA LEU A 249 -11.75 17.34 -11.30
C LEU A 249 -11.80 18.86 -11.01
N HIS A 250 -12.56 19.62 -11.79
CA HIS A 250 -12.80 21.04 -11.56
C HIS A 250 -13.61 21.27 -10.27
N GLY A 251 -13.08 22.13 -9.39
CA GLY A 251 -13.77 22.55 -8.16
C GLY A 251 -13.36 21.80 -6.89
N LEU A 252 -12.47 20.80 -6.96
CA LEU A 252 -11.88 20.17 -5.76
C LEU A 252 -10.97 21.12 -4.95
N GLY A 253 -10.68 22.32 -5.47
CA GLY A 253 -9.89 23.36 -4.81
C GLY A 253 -10.63 24.65 -4.49
N ALA A 254 -11.94 24.71 -4.72
CA ALA A 254 -12.74 25.93 -4.56
C ALA A 254 -13.71 25.89 -3.36
N GLY A 255 -13.84 24.75 -2.67
CA GLY A 255 -14.60 24.63 -1.43
C GLY A 255 -13.65 24.60 -0.24
N GLY A 256 -13.73 25.62 0.61
CA GLY A 256 -12.97 25.75 1.86
C GLY A 256 -13.40 24.79 2.96
#